data_AF-A0A945AWV7-F1
#
_entry.id   AF-A0A945AWV7-F1
#
_cell.length_a   1.000
_cell.length_b   1.000
_cell.length_c   1.000
_cell.angle_alpha   90.00
_cell.angle_beta   90.00
_cell.angle_gamma   90.00
#
_symmetry.space_group_name_H-M   'P 1'
#
loop_
_entity.id
_entity.type
_entity.pdbx_description
1 polymer ?
#
loop_
_entity_poly.entity_id
_entity_poly.type
_entity_poly.pdbx_seq_one_letter_code
_entity_poly.pdbx_strand_id
1 'polypeptide(L)' 'MNNAATRLKGRETRHRRIRKKISGTITRPRLAVFRSARHIYVQAIDD' A
#
# COMPACT_ATOMS: atom_id res chain seq x y z
N MET A 1 23.52 2.17 -7.82
CA MET A 1 22.33 1.59 -7.16
C MET A 1 21.12 1.81 -8.07
N ASN A 2 20.27 0.81 -8.28
CA ASN A 2 19.05 0.99 -9.08
C ASN A 2 18.06 1.89 -8.34
N ASN A 3 17.79 3.09 -8.87
CA ASN A 3 16.86 4.06 -8.27
C ASN A 3 15.43 3.51 -8.09
N ALA A 4 15.00 2.58 -8.95
CA ALA A 4 13.71 1.92 -8.83
C ALA A 4 13.64 1.04 -7.57
N ALA A 5 14.73 0.31 -7.26
CA ALA A 5 14.82 -0.54 -6.08
C ALA A 5 14.78 0.28 -4.78
N THR A 6 15.48 1.41 -4.73
CA THR A 6 15.45 2.34 -3.58
C THR A 6 14.04 2.87 -3.32
N ARG A 7 13.33 3.25 -4.39
CA ARG A 7 11.97 3.81 -4.29
C ARG A 7 10.95 2.76 -3.83
N LEU A 8 11.09 1.51 -4.28
CA LEU A 8 10.26 0.39 -3.83
C LEU A 8 10.45 0.13 -2.34
N LYS A 9 11.70 0.01 -1.88
CA LYS A 9 12.04 -0.22 -0.46
C LYS A 9 11.50 0.88 0.46
N GLY A 10 11.58 2.14 0.02
CA GLY A 10 11.00 3.27 0.77
C GLY A 10 9.46 3.19 0.86
N ARG A 11 8.80 2.77 -0.23
CA ARG A 11 7.34 2.57 -0.24
C ARG A 11 6.92 1.46 0.71
N GLU A 12 7.58 0.31 0.69
CA GLU A 12 7.29 -0.83 1.57
C GLU A 12 7.45 -0.44 3.04
N THR A 13 8.53 0.25 3.39
CA THR A 13 8.77 0.73 4.76
C THR A 13 7.64 1.65 5.24
N ARG A 14 7.18 2.57 4.38
CA ARG A 14 6.05 3.46 4.70
C ARG A 14 4.73 2.70 4.82
N HIS A 15 4.45 1.78 3.90
CA HIS A 15 3.26 0.93 3.95
C HIS A 15 3.20 0.14 5.26
N ARG A 16 4.30 -0.52 5.66
CA ARG A 16 4.37 -1.26 6.93
C ARG A 16 4.10 -0.36 8.12
N ARG A 17 4.65 0.85 8.15
CA ARG A 17 4.42 1.82 9.24
C ARG A 17 2.96 2.26 9.32
N ILE A 18 2.30 2.51 8.19
CA ILE A 18 0.89 2.91 8.14
C ILE A 18 -0.02 1.75 8.59
N ARG A 19 0.26 0.52 8.13
CA ARG A 19 -0.50 -0.68 8.51
C ARG A 19 -0.40 -1.05 9.99
N LYS A 20 0.57 -0.51 10.75
CA LYS A 20 0.57 -0.62 12.22
C LYS A 20 -0.60 0.10 12.88
N LYS A 21 -1.22 1.07 12.20
CA LYS A 21 -2.34 1.89 12.73
C LYS A 21 -3.65 1.67 11.98
N ILE A 22 -3.58 1.21 10.73
CA ILE A 22 -4.75 1.03 9.86
C ILE A 22 -4.87 -0.44 9.51
N SER A 23 -5.92 -1.08 10.00
CA SER A 23 -6.39 -2.40 9.61
C SER A 23 -7.79 -2.30 8.98
N GLY A 24 -8.12 -3.26 8.13
CA GLY A 24 -9.45 -3.46 7.58
C GLY A 24 -10.23 -4.49 8.38
N THR A 25 -11.54 -4.33 8.46
CA THR A 25 -12.49 -5.35 8.93
C THR A 25 -13.57 -5.56 7.87
N ILE A 26 -14.37 -6.63 7.97
CA ILE A 26 -15.51 -6.89 7.08
C ILE A 26 -16.43 -5.67 6.94
N THR A 27 -16.76 -5.01 8.05
CA THR A 27 -17.66 -3.83 8.07
C THR A 27 -16.97 -2.54 7.65
N ARG A 28 -15.63 -2.48 7.76
CA ARG A 28 -14.83 -1.30 7.37
C ARG A 28 -13.51 -1.75 6.75
N PRO A 29 -13.52 -2.20 5.49
CA PRO A 29 -12.34 -2.78 4.86
C PRO A 29 -11.27 -1.73 4.60
N ARG A 30 -10.01 -2.16 4.63
CA ARG A 30 -8.86 -1.34 4.26
C ARG A 30 -8.80 -1.24 2.74
N LEU A 31 -8.77 -0.02 2.22
CA LEU A 31 -8.51 0.21 0.80
C LEU A 31 -7.00 0.22 0.50
N ALA A 32 -6.52 -0.81 -0.20
CA ALA A 32 -5.16 -0.88 -0.70
C ALA A 32 -5.08 -0.28 -2.11
N VAL A 33 -4.23 0.74 -2.29
CA VAL A 33 -4.07 1.43 -3.57
C VAL A 33 -2.71 1.15 -4.20
N PHE A 34 -2.72 0.69 -5.44
CA PHE A 34 -1.55 0.65 -6.31
C PHE A 34 -1.68 1.67 -7.43
N ARG A 35 -0.69 2.55 -7.55
CA ARG A 35 -0.62 3.58 -8.60
C ARG A 35 0.61 3.37 -9.47
N SER A 36 0.38 3.41 -10.77
CA SER A 36 1.40 3.49 -11.83
C SER A 36 1.30 4.85 -12.53
N ALA A 37 2.11 5.07 -13.57
CA ALA A 37 2.01 6.28 -14.40
C ALA A 37 0.74 6.31 -15.27
N ARG A 38 0.16 5.15 -15.59
CA ARG A 38 -0.96 5.01 -16.53
C ARG A 38 -2.30 4.72 -15.86
N HIS A 39 -2.28 3.94 -14.78
CA HIS A 39 -3.48 3.44 -14.11
C HIS A 39 -3.35 3.43 -12.59
N ILE A 40 -4.51 3.42 -11.94
CA ILE A 40 -4.68 3.24 -10.50
C ILE A 40 -5.58 2.04 -10.27
N TYR A 41 -5.17 1.16 -9.36
CA TYR A 41 -5.91 -0.02 -8.94
C TYR A 41 -6.16 0.05 -7.45
N VAL A 42 -7.35 -0.39 -7.03
CA VAL A 42 -7.78 -0.36 -5.63
C VAL A 42 -8.36 -1.72 -5.24
N GLN A 43 -8.07 -2.18 -4.02
CA GLN A 43 -8.61 -3.41 -3.45
C GLN A 43 -9.20 -3.10 -2.07
N ALA A 44 -10.39 -3.60 -1.78
CA ALA A 44 -10.95 -3.64 -0.44
C ALA A 44 -10.51 -4.93 0.25
N ILE A 45 -9.87 -4.80 1.42
CA ILE A 45 -9.23 -5.91 2.13
C ILE A 45 -9.74 -5.95 3.57
N ASP A 46 -10.13 -7.15 4.00
CA ASP A 46 -10.28 -7.54 5.40
C ASP A 46 -8.92 -8.09 5.87
N ASP A 47 -8.34 -7.51 6.93
CA ASP A 47 -6.95 -7.79 7.38
C ASP A 47 -6.86 -8.92 8.42
#